data_AF-A0A379X0Q7-F1
#
_entry.id   AF-A0A379X0Q7-F1
#
_cell.length_a   1.000
_cell.length_b   1.000
_cell.length_c   1.000
_cell.angle_alpha   90.00
_cell.angle_beta   90.00
_cell.angle_gamma   90.00
#
_symmetry.space_group_name_H-M   'P 1'
#
loop_
_entity.id
_entity.type
_entity.pdbx_description
1 polymer ?
#
loop_
_entity_poly.entity_id
_entity_poly.type
_entity_poly.pdbx_seq_one_letter_code
_entity_poly.pdbx_strand_id
1 'polypeptide(L)'
;MMRYPYSPFCIITFLPVTSMPVYLGQLDALLQPYVRILTQDAIDIRIKRFWRYLDRTLPRRLYACQYWPCRYACHTERFLRADAELKQVAPNLTFIYDAEITPDDLLLEVAKNICECSKPHISNGPVNDKIFTKDHYGIVSCYNSLPLGGGGSTLVRLNLKAVAERSTSVDDFFSRTLPHYCRQQIAIINSRCEFLYEKSHFFENSFLVQEGLIDPERFAPMFGMYGLAEAVNLLCENAGLNAPLW
;
A
#
# COMPACT_ATOMS: atom_id res chain seq x y z
N MET A 1 -20.15 8.28 23.54
CA MET A 1 -18.97 8.42 22.66
C MET A 1 -18.52 7.00 22.33
N MET A 2 -18.94 6.44 21.18
CA MET A 2 -18.48 5.11 20.74
C MET A 2 -17.00 5.23 20.42
N ARG A 3 -16.13 4.66 21.27
CA ARG A 3 -14.74 4.40 20.90
C ARG A 3 -14.79 3.23 19.92
N TYR A 4 -14.68 3.51 18.61
CA TYR A 4 -14.23 2.48 17.69
C TYR A 4 -12.83 2.08 18.16
N PRO A 5 -12.54 0.79 18.40
CA PRO A 5 -11.28 0.38 19.02
C PRO A 5 -10.05 0.73 18.15
N TYR A 6 -10.25 1.09 16.87
CA TYR A 6 -9.20 1.54 15.96
C TYR A 6 -9.71 2.64 15.02
N SER A 7 -8.85 3.61 14.72
CA SER A 7 -9.10 4.63 13.69
C SER A 7 -9.04 4.02 12.29
N PRO A 8 -10.10 4.11 11.46
CA PRO A 8 -10.08 3.63 10.07
C PRO A 8 -9.23 4.51 9.13
N PHE A 9 -8.56 5.53 9.68
CA PHE A 9 -8.07 6.69 8.92
C PHE A 9 -6.55 6.74 8.72
N CYS A 10 -5.77 5.88 9.37
CA CYS A 10 -4.33 6.10 9.40
C CYS A 10 -3.51 4.84 9.11
N ILE A 11 -2.69 4.94 8.07
CA ILE A 11 -1.47 4.14 7.90
C ILE A 11 -0.34 5.13 7.62
N ILE A 12 0.73 5.03 8.40
CA ILE A 12 1.91 5.87 8.26
C ILE A 12 3.07 5.02 7.80
N THR A 13 3.79 5.49 6.80
CA THR A 13 5.01 4.80 6.38
C THR A 13 6.19 5.72 6.62
N PHE A 14 7.08 5.34 7.54
CA PHE A 14 8.37 5.98 7.76
C PHE A 14 9.35 5.53 6.67
N LEU A 15 9.00 5.85 5.43
CA LEU A 15 9.83 5.65 4.26
C LEU A 15 10.73 6.86 4.03
N PRO A 16 11.89 6.72 3.38
CA PRO A 16 12.77 7.84 3.02
C PRO A 16 12.15 8.87 2.05
N VAL A 17 10.83 8.79 1.78
CA VAL A 17 10.13 9.65 0.83
C VAL A 17 9.21 10.65 1.55
N THR A 18 8.57 10.33 2.69
CA THR A 18 7.74 11.28 3.46
C THR A 18 7.52 10.85 4.91
N SER A 19 7.50 11.79 5.87
CA SER A 19 7.06 11.58 7.27
C SER A 19 5.54 11.76 7.47
N MET A 20 4.75 11.68 6.39
CA MET A 20 3.32 12.00 6.38
C MET A 20 2.46 10.74 6.32
N PRO A 21 1.24 10.73 6.89
CA PRO A 21 0.26 9.67 6.63
C PRO A 21 -0.07 9.64 5.15
N VAL A 22 -0.02 8.44 4.56
CA VAL A 22 -0.17 8.22 3.11
C VAL A 22 -1.44 7.44 2.77
N TYR A 23 -2.33 7.24 3.73
CA TYR A 23 -3.57 6.49 3.56
C TYR A 23 -4.77 7.35 3.92
N LEU A 24 -5.72 7.42 3.00
CA LEU A 24 -6.95 8.20 3.13
C LEU A 24 -8.16 7.34 3.55
N GLY A 25 -7.95 6.05 3.79
CA GLY A 25 -8.99 5.15 4.23
C GLY A 25 -9.83 4.53 3.11
N GLN A 26 -10.90 3.86 3.55
CA GLN A 26 -11.96 3.31 2.72
C GLN A 26 -13.03 4.40 2.48
N LEU A 27 -12.84 5.22 1.44
CA LEU A 27 -13.64 6.43 1.25
C LEU A 27 -15.14 6.15 1.06
N ASP A 28 -15.47 5.04 0.42
CA ASP A 28 -16.83 4.54 0.25
C ASP A 28 -17.54 4.31 1.59
N ALA A 29 -16.88 3.62 2.53
CA ALA A 29 -17.40 3.37 3.86
C ALA A 29 -17.43 4.64 4.73
N LEU A 30 -16.36 5.43 4.68
CA LEU A 30 -16.20 6.62 5.50
C LEU A 30 -17.21 7.72 5.18
N LEU A 31 -17.50 7.91 3.88
CA LEU A 31 -18.41 8.96 3.44
C LEU A 31 -19.87 8.53 3.51
N GLN A 32 -20.14 7.24 3.69
CA GLN A 32 -21.50 6.71 3.65
C GLN A 32 -22.49 7.39 4.61
N PRO A 33 -22.14 7.67 5.88
CA PRO A 33 -23.08 8.34 6.79
C PRO A 33 -23.48 9.75 6.33
N TYR A 34 -22.62 10.43 5.56
CA TYR A 34 -22.79 11.84 5.17
C TYR A 34 -23.50 12.01 3.83
N VAL A 35 -23.48 10.99 2.97
CA VAL A 35 -24.08 11.06 1.62
C VAL A 35 -25.54 10.61 1.59
N ARG A 36 -26.05 9.96 2.65
CA ARG A 36 -27.45 9.49 2.73
C ARG A 36 -28.50 10.60 2.57
N ILE A 37 -28.16 11.84 2.95
CA ILE A 37 -29.06 12.99 2.93
C ILE A 37 -29.01 13.79 1.62
N LEU A 38 -28.16 13.38 0.67
CA LEU A 38 -27.88 14.13 -0.55
C LEU A 38 -28.52 13.48 -1.76
N THR A 39 -28.92 14.31 -2.74
CA THR A 39 -29.31 13.82 -4.06
C THR A 39 -28.08 13.30 -4.82
N GLN A 40 -28.32 12.49 -5.85
CA GLN A 40 -27.26 11.90 -6.68
C GLN A 40 -26.34 12.95 -7.30
N ASP A 41 -26.90 13.94 -8.00
CA ASP A 41 -26.14 15.03 -8.62
C ASP A 41 -25.30 15.81 -7.59
N ALA A 42 -25.84 15.97 -6.39
CA ALA A 42 -25.19 16.71 -5.33
C ALA A 42 -24.01 15.93 -4.72
N ILE A 43 -24.05 14.58 -4.76
CA ILE A 43 -22.93 13.72 -4.39
C ILE A 43 -21.83 13.82 -5.46
N ASP A 44 -22.18 13.68 -6.73
CA ASP A 44 -21.21 13.65 -7.84
C ASP A 44 -20.40 14.95 -7.93
N ILE A 45 -21.05 16.11 -7.79
CA ILE A 45 -20.37 17.41 -7.77
C ILE A 45 -19.39 17.50 -6.60
N ARG A 46 -19.76 16.98 -5.42
CA ARG A 46 -18.92 17.03 -4.22
C ARG A 46 -17.75 16.06 -4.31
N ILE A 47 -17.96 14.84 -4.81
CA ILE A 47 -16.89 13.86 -5.06
C ILE A 47 -15.85 14.47 -6.02
N LYS A 48 -16.28 15.08 -7.12
CA LYS A 48 -15.36 15.72 -8.08
C LYS A 48 -14.56 16.87 -7.45
N ARG A 49 -15.21 17.70 -6.63
CA ARG A 49 -14.51 18.79 -5.90
C ARG A 49 -13.51 18.23 -4.90
N PHE A 50 -13.87 17.16 -4.20
CA PHE A 50 -12.99 16.48 -3.25
C PHE A 50 -11.78 15.86 -3.98
N TRP A 51 -11.98 15.18 -5.10
CA TRP A 51 -10.89 14.64 -5.93
C TRP A 51 -9.92 15.73 -6.38
N ARG A 52 -10.46 16.85 -6.89
CA ARG A 52 -9.65 18.01 -7.27
C ARG A 52 -8.87 18.57 -6.09
N TYR A 53 -9.48 18.64 -4.92
CA TYR A 53 -8.79 19.10 -3.72
C TYR A 53 -7.62 18.18 -3.35
N LEU A 54 -7.84 16.86 -3.34
CA LEU A 54 -6.79 15.88 -3.04
C LEU A 54 -5.59 16.01 -4.00
N ASP A 55 -5.84 16.10 -5.29
CA ASP A 55 -4.78 16.26 -6.31
C ASP A 55 -3.97 17.56 -6.16
N ARG A 56 -4.59 18.63 -5.63
CA ARG A 56 -3.96 19.94 -5.47
C ARG A 56 -3.22 20.10 -4.15
N THR A 57 -3.58 19.32 -3.14
CA THR A 57 -3.03 19.45 -1.78
C THR A 57 -2.06 18.35 -1.40
N LEU A 58 -2.15 17.18 -2.04
CA LEU A 58 -1.33 16.03 -1.68
C LEU A 58 -0.14 15.85 -2.62
N PRO A 59 1.08 15.59 -2.10
CA PRO A 59 2.22 15.21 -2.92
C PRO A 59 1.91 13.97 -3.77
N ARG A 60 2.25 14.04 -5.07
CA ARG A 60 1.77 13.09 -6.08
C ARG A 60 2.13 11.62 -5.75
N ARG A 61 1.15 10.73 -5.95
CA ARG A 61 1.21 9.24 -5.98
C ARG A 61 1.37 8.45 -4.68
N LEU A 62 1.75 9.04 -3.55
CA LEU A 62 1.92 8.25 -2.31
C LEU A 62 0.62 8.03 -1.56
N TYR A 63 -0.35 8.94 -1.70
CA TYR A 63 -1.63 8.88 -1.02
C TYR A 63 -2.54 7.86 -1.68
N ALA A 64 -2.94 6.84 -0.92
CA ALA A 64 -3.79 5.78 -1.39
C ALA A 64 -5.18 5.87 -0.75
N CYS A 65 -6.20 5.69 -1.58
CA CYS A 65 -7.56 5.37 -1.15
C CYS A 65 -7.89 3.94 -1.58
N GLN A 66 -8.80 3.31 -0.86
CA GLN A 66 -9.28 1.96 -1.19
C GLN A 66 -10.79 1.86 -1.23
N TYR A 67 -11.26 0.84 -1.94
CA TYR A 67 -12.66 0.44 -2.02
C TYR A 67 -12.81 -1.05 -1.72
N TRP A 68 -13.89 -1.40 -1.02
CA TRP A 68 -14.21 -2.80 -0.71
C TRP A 68 -15.40 -3.29 -1.56
N PRO A 69 -15.38 -4.56 -2.03
CA PRO A 69 -16.20 -4.99 -3.16
C PRO A 69 -17.73 -5.02 -2.92
N CYS A 70 -18.23 -4.98 -1.68
CA CYS A 70 -19.64 -5.30 -1.44
C CYS A 70 -20.42 -4.30 -0.59
N ARG A 71 -19.78 -3.59 0.34
CA ARG A 71 -20.55 -2.85 1.35
C ARG A 71 -21.18 -1.57 0.79
N TYR A 72 -20.57 -0.96 -0.24
CA TYR A 72 -20.90 0.38 -0.72
C TYR A 72 -20.69 0.56 -2.24
N ALA A 73 -20.92 -0.49 -3.03
CA ALA A 73 -20.63 -0.54 -4.47
C ALA A 73 -21.14 0.67 -5.28
N CYS A 74 -22.32 1.21 -4.95
CA CYS A 74 -22.85 2.37 -5.64
C CYS A 74 -21.98 3.64 -5.44
N HIS A 75 -21.31 3.79 -4.30
CA HIS A 75 -20.39 4.89 -4.05
C HIS A 75 -19.07 4.66 -4.80
N THR A 76 -18.59 3.42 -4.86
CA THR A 76 -17.40 3.03 -5.62
C THR A 76 -17.51 3.43 -7.09
N GLU A 77 -18.61 3.11 -7.76
CA GLU A 77 -18.84 3.51 -9.17
C GLU A 77 -18.73 5.02 -9.39
N ARG A 78 -19.24 5.84 -8.46
CA ARG A 78 -19.20 7.30 -8.59
C ARG A 78 -17.77 7.84 -8.48
N PHE A 79 -16.97 7.25 -7.59
CA PHE A 79 -15.56 7.59 -7.50
C PHE A 79 -14.78 7.17 -8.75
N LEU A 80 -15.06 5.98 -9.29
CA LEU A 80 -14.46 5.53 -10.55
C LEU A 80 -14.80 6.51 -11.68
N ARG A 81 -16.07 6.86 -11.87
CA ARG A 81 -16.48 7.86 -12.88
C ARG A 81 -15.79 9.21 -12.71
N ALA A 82 -15.68 9.70 -11.47
CA ALA A 82 -14.94 10.93 -11.19
C ALA A 82 -13.46 10.81 -11.54
N ASP A 83 -12.84 9.66 -11.28
CA ASP A 83 -11.43 9.40 -11.60
C ASP A 83 -11.19 9.31 -13.12
N ALA A 84 -12.04 8.58 -13.85
CA ALA A 84 -12.01 8.51 -15.32
C ALA A 84 -12.25 9.87 -15.99
N GLU A 85 -13.15 10.70 -15.47
CA GLU A 85 -13.42 12.02 -16.02
C GLU A 85 -12.27 13.01 -15.75
N LEU A 86 -11.74 13.02 -14.52
CA LEU A 86 -10.74 14.00 -14.11
C LEU A 86 -9.30 13.60 -14.51
N LYS A 87 -9.04 12.29 -14.67
CA LYS A 87 -7.74 11.70 -15.07
C LYS A 87 -6.56 12.22 -14.26
N GLN A 88 -6.77 12.34 -12.94
CA GLN A 88 -5.79 12.94 -12.03
C GLN A 88 -4.75 11.93 -11.58
N VAL A 89 -3.57 12.44 -11.20
CA VAL A 89 -2.47 11.60 -10.73
C VAL A 89 -2.68 11.18 -9.28
N ALA A 90 -3.28 12.04 -8.45
CA ALA A 90 -3.62 11.74 -7.05
C ALA A 90 -5.13 11.90 -6.80
N PRO A 91 -5.71 11.10 -5.88
CA PRO A 91 -5.06 10.02 -5.11
C PRO A 91 -4.76 8.78 -5.97
N ASN A 92 -3.92 7.89 -5.45
CA ASN A 92 -3.83 6.53 -5.98
C ASN A 92 -5.03 5.70 -5.47
N LEU A 93 -5.55 4.80 -6.29
CA LEU A 93 -6.73 4.01 -5.94
C LEU A 93 -6.39 2.53 -5.98
N THR A 94 -6.86 1.78 -4.99
CA THR A 94 -6.79 0.31 -5.00
C THR A 94 -8.17 -0.28 -4.73
N PHE A 95 -8.61 -1.18 -5.60
CA PHE A 95 -9.81 -1.99 -5.43
C PHE A 95 -9.40 -3.33 -4.82
N ILE A 96 -9.99 -3.68 -3.68
CA ILE A 96 -9.80 -5.00 -3.09
C ILE A 96 -10.74 -5.96 -3.82
N TYR A 97 -10.19 -6.98 -4.47
CA TYR A 97 -10.98 -7.95 -5.23
C TYR A 97 -11.10 -9.26 -4.46
N ASP A 98 -12.32 -9.75 -4.38
CA ASP A 98 -12.64 -11.09 -3.86
C ASP A 98 -13.65 -11.75 -4.80
N ALA A 99 -13.28 -12.89 -5.37
CA ALA A 99 -14.07 -13.58 -6.39
C ALA A 99 -15.40 -14.13 -5.87
N GLU A 100 -15.53 -14.37 -4.56
CA GLU A 100 -16.76 -14.93 -3.99
C GLU A 100 -17.83 -13.86 -3.76
N ILE A 101 -17.42 -12.60 -3.60
CA ILE A 101 -18.32 -11.53 -3.15
C ILE A 101 -18.39 -10.34 -4.11
N THR A 102 -17.38 -10.15 -4.98
CA THR A 102 -17.36 -9.05 -5.96
C THR A 102 -18.32 -9.36 -7.11
N PRO A 103 -19.33 -8.52 -7.37
CA PRO A 103 -20.19 -8.65 -8.55
C PRO A 103 -19.42 -8.45 -9.87
N ASP A 104 -19.74 -9.24 -10.89
CA ASP A 104 -19.08 -9.17 -12.20
C ASP A 104 -19.24 -7.81 -12.90
N ASP A 105 -20.40 -7.16 -12.74
CA ASP A 105 -20.69 -5.84 -13.27
C ASP A 105 -19.80 -4.77 -12.63
N LEU A 106 -19.58 -4.84 -11.31
CA LEU A 106 -18.65 -3.96 -10.61
C LEU A 106 -17.21 -4.19 -11.08
N LEU A 107 -16.79 -5.46 -11.24
CA LEU A 107 -15.44 -5.76 -11.76
C LEU A 107 -15.26 -5.22 -13.18
N LEU A 108 -16.28 -5.32 -14.03
CA LEU A 108 -16.26 -4.78 -15.38
C LEU A 108 -16.13 -3.24 -15.37
N GLU A 109 -16.84 -2.54 -14.50
CA GLU A 109 -16.71 -1.09 -14.33
C GLU A 109 -15.30 -0.70 -13.84
N VAL A 110 -14.74 -1.45 -12.89
CA VAL A 110 -13.35 -1.28 -12.45
C VAL A 110 -12.38 -1.46 -13.62
N ALA A 111 -12.55 -2.51 -14.43
CA ALA A 111 -11.70 -2.78 -15.58
C ALA A 111 -11.78 -1.67 -16.65
N LYS A 112 -12.98 -1.18 -16.96
CA LYS A 112 -13.17 -0.03 -17.87
C LYS A 112 -12.44 1.21 -17.36
N ASN A 113 -12.54 1.49 -16.05
CA ASN A 113 -11.85 2.62 -15.44
C ASN A 113 -10.32 2.48 -15.55
N ILE A 114 -9.79 1.27 -15.36
CA ILE A 114 -8.36 0.97 -15.55
C ILE A 114 -7.93 1.25 -16.99
N CYS A 115 -8.71 0.83 -17.97
CA CYS A 115 -8.42 1.13 -19.37
C CYS A 115 -8.43 2.64 -19.66
N GLU A 116 -9.29 3.41 -18.98
CA GLU A 116 -9.45 4.84 -19.22
C GLU A 116 -8.39 5.71 -18.53
N CYS A 117 -8.01 5.39 -17.28
CA CYS A 117 -7.11 6.22 -16.46
C CYS A 117 -6.03 5.45 -15.69
N SER A 118 -5.82 4.15 -15.97
CA SER A 118 -4.83 3.28 -15.29
C SER A 118 -5.07 3.04 -13.80
N LYS A 119 -6.30 3.29 -13.32
CA LYS A 119 -6.73 3.11 -11.94
C LYS A 119 -8.14 2.53 -11.87
N PRO A 120 -8.53 1.87 -10.76
CA PRO A 120 -7.71 1.56 -9.60
C PRO A 120 -6.77 0.37 -9.86
N HIS A 121 -5.75 0.20 -9.04
CA HIS A 121 -5.02 -1.05 -8.97
C HIS A 121 -5.88 -2.13 -8.32
N ILE A 122 -5.64 -3.41 -8.63
CA ILE A 122 -6.40 -4.52 -8.06
C ILE A 122 -5.52 -5.24 -7.04
N SER A 123 -6.04 -5.45 -5.83
CA SER A 123 -5.37 -6.23 -4.78
C SER A 123 -6.23 -7.43 -4.39
N ASN A 124 -5.61 -8.59 -4.17
CA ASN A 124 -6.31 -9.82 -3.85
C ASN A 124 -6.76 -9.83 -2.38
N GLY A 125 -8.06 -9.66 -2.13
CA GLY A 125 -8.68 -9.64 -0.81
C GLY A 125 -8.42 -10.92 -0.02
N PRO A 126 -8.82 -12.11 -0.52
CA PRO A 126 -8.64 -13.37 0.18
C PRO A 126 -7.20 -13.69 0.58
N VAL A 127 -6.20 -13.25 -0.21
CA VAL A 127 -4.79 -13.42 0.15
C VAL A 127 -4.39 -12.48 1.29
N ASN A 128 -4.80 -11.21 1.24
CA ASN A 128 -4.49 -10.26 2.31
C ASN A 128 -5.23 -10.62 3.62
N ASP A 129 -6.48 -11.09 3.54
CA ASP A 129 -7.28 -11.53 4.69
C ASP A 129 -6.68 -12.73 5.44
N LYS A 130 -5.78 -13.50 4.81
CA LYS A 130 -5.02 -14.58 5.47
C LYS A 130 -3.80 -14.08 6.23
N ILE A 131 -3.28 -12.92 5.85
CA ILE A 131 -2.06 -12.32 6.43
C ILE A 131 -2.45 -11.33 7.54
N PHE A 132 -3.48 -10.53 7.28
CA PHE A 132 -3.97 -9.49 8.17
C PHE A 132 -5.34 -9.87 8.74
N THR A 133 -5.75 -9.20 9.81
CA THR A 133 -7.14 -9.28 10.24
C THR A 133 -8.04 -8.74 9.12
N LYS A 134 -9.05 -9.54 8.73
CA LYS A 134 -10.01 -9.18 7.69
C LYS A 134 -10.56 -7.77 7.88
N ASP A 135 -10.67 -7.02 6.78
CA ASP A 135 -11.10 -5.61 6.74
C ASP A 135 -10.20 -4.63 7.53
N HIS A 136 -9.08 -5.06 8.13
CA HIS A 136 -8.20 -4.26 9.00
C HIS A 136 -6.79 -4.06 8.44
N TYR A 137 -6.69 -3.91 7.11
CA TYR A 137 -5.46 -3.51 6.44
C TYR A 137 -5.73 -2.47 5.35
N GLY A 138 -4.66 -1.86 4.86
CA GLY A 138 -4.69 -1.01 3.68
C GLY A 138 -3.47 -1.24 2.79
N ILE A 139 -3.72 -1.19 1.49
CA ILE A 139 -2.73 -1.03 0.42
C ILE A 139 -2.31 0.43 0.28
N VAL A 140 -1.06 0.74 0.59
CA VAL A 140 -0.55 2.12 0.64
C VAL A 140 0.69 2.35 -0.20
N SER A 141 0.89 3.61 -0.61
CA SER A 141 2.01 4.03 -1.46
C SER A 141 2.10 3.18 -2.75
N CYS A 142 3.21 2.46 -2.96
CA CYS A 142 3.44 1.59 -4.10
C CYS A 142 3.08 0.13 -3.76
N TYR A 143 1.84 -0.12 -3.33
CA TYR A 143 1.28 -1.46 -3.11
C TYR A 143 1.74 -2.20 -1.84
N ASN A 144 2.10 -1.49 -0.78
CA ASN A 144 2.39 -2.15 0.50
C ASN A 144 1.08 -2.46 1.23
N SER A 145 0.81 -3.73 1.52
CA SER A 145 -0.25 -4.11 2.46
C SER A 145 0.25 -3.91 3.89
N LEU A 146 -0.43 -3.07 4.67
CA LEU A 146 -0.09 -2.77 6.06
C LEU A 146 -1.35 -2.74 6.94
N PRO A 147 -1.25 -3.07 8.23
CA PRO A 147 -2.40 -3.06 9.13
C PRO A 147 -2.93 -1.63 9.34
N LEU A 148 -4.26 -1.48 9.48
CA LEU A 148 -4.88 -0.21 9.85
C LEU A 148 -4.44 0.23 11.25
N GLY A 149 -4.23 1.54 11.41
CA GLY A 149 -3.64 2.13 12.61
C GLY A 149 -2.14 1.84 12.74
N GLY A 150 -1.53 1.16 11.78
CA GLY A 150 -0.14 0.77 11.81
C GLY A 150 0.69 1.42 10.71
N GLY A 151 1.75 0.72 10.31
CA GLY A 151 2.67 1.30 9.35
C GLY A 151 3.95 0.54 9.08
N GLY A 152 4.76 1.11 8.19
CA GLY A 152 6.12 0.65 7.93
C GLY A 152 7.11 1.44 8.78
N SER A 153 7.80 0.81 9.74
CA SER A 153 8.82 1.49 10.57
C SER A 153 10.05 1.91 9.77
N THR A 154 10.36 1.16 8.72
CA THR A 154 11.45 1.45 7.79
C THR A 154 11.30 0.62 6.52
N LEU A 155 12.02 0.99 5.47
CA LEU A 155 12.25 0.16 4.29
C LEU A 155 13.71 0.24 3.89
N VAL A 156 14.34 -0.93 3.85
CA VAL A 156 15.67 -1.12 3.27
C VAL A 156 15.50 -2.10 2.11
N ARG A 157 16.20 -1.87 1.00
CA ARG A 157 16.05 -2.68 -0.21
C ARG A 157 17.37 -3.33 -0.60
N LEU A 158 17.35 -4.64 -0.79
CA LEU A 158 18.48 -5.43 -1.25
C LEU A 158 18.48 -5.50 -2.78
N ASN A 159 19.61 -5.20 -3.40
CA ASN A 159 19.81 -5.37 -4.84
C ASN A 159 20.24 -6.80 -5.16
N LEU A 160 19.31 -7.66 -5.57
CA LEU A 160 19.59 -9.06 -5.86
C LEU A 160 20.56 -9.23 -7.03
N LYS A 161 20.46 -8.37 -8.07
CA LYS A 161 21.38 -8.39 -9.20
C LYS A 161 22.83 -8.22 -8.71
N ALA A 162 23.06 -7.23 -7.86
CA ALA A 162 24.39 -6.95 -7.36
C ALA A 162 24.91 -8.03 -6.38
N VAL A 163 24.02 -8.77 -5.71
CA VAL A 163 24.38 -9.96 -4.93
C VAL A 163 24.80 -11.10 -5.87
N ALA A 164 24.08 -11.31 -6.98
CA ALA A 164 24.40 -12.30 -7.98
C ALA A 164 25.75 -12.01 -8.67
N GLU A 165 26.01 -10.76 -9.07
CA GLU A 165 27.30 -10.32 -9.66
C GLU A 165 28.51 -10.58 -8.74
N ARG A 166 28.30 -10.68 -7.42
CA ARG A 166 29.35 -10.93 -6.42
C ARG A 166 29.48 -12.41 -6.05
N SER A 167 28.62 -13.26 -6.58
CA SER A 167 28.60 -14.69 -6.28
C SER A 167 29.39 -15.45 -7.34
N THR A 168 30.16 -16.45 -6.92
CA THR A 168 30.99 -17.25 -7.84
C THR A 168 30.24 -18.42 -8.47
N SER A 169 29.14 -18.84 -7.86
CA SER A 169 28.24 -19.90 -8.33
C SER A 169 26.85 -19.74 -7.72
N VAL A 170 25.89 -20.54 -8.19
CA VAL A 170 24.55 -20.63 -7.59
C VAL A 170 24.62 -21.05 -6.11
N ASP A 171 25.45 -22.04 -5.81
CA ASP A 171 25.66 -22.50 -4.44
C ASP A 171 26.26 -21.39 -3.55
N ASP A 172 27.23 -20.64 -4.06
CA ASP A 172 27.84 -19.52 -3.36
C ASP A 172 26.83 -18.39 -3.09
N PHE A 173 25.95 -18.12 -4.06
CA PHE A 173 24.87 -17.15 -3.91
C PHE A 173 23.96 -17.51 -2.72
N PHE A 174 23.43 -18.74 -2.69
CA PHE A 174 22.46 -19.15 -1.66
C PHE A 174 23.10 -19.45 -0.31
N SER A 175 24.30 -20.04 -0.27
CA SER A 175 24.92 -20.47 0.98
C SER A 175 25.72 -19.36 1.69
N ARG A 176 26.25 -18.38 0.95
CA ARG A 176 27.18 -17.38 1.49
C ARG A 176 26.76 -15.95 1.19
N THR A 177 26.69 -15.58 -0.09
CA THR A 177 26.65 -14.17 -0.51
C THR A 177 25.30 -13.52 -0.17
N LEU A 178 24.17 -14.15 -0.54
CA LEU A 178 22.85 -13.64 -0.19
C LEU A 178 22.63 -13.60 1.34
N PRO A 179 22.90 -14.68 2.11
CA PRO A 179 22.79 -14.63 3.58
C PRO A 179 23.63 -13.51 4.23
N HIS A 180 24.84 -13.24 3.72
CA HIS A 180 25.68 -12.15 4.21
C HIS A 180 24.99 -10.79 4.07
N TYR A 181 24.52 -10.46 2.88
CA TYR A 181 23.85 -9.18 2.63
C TYR A 181 22.49 -9.07 3.31
N CYS A 182 21.75 -10.18 3.48
CA CYS A 182 20.53 -10.20 4.29
C CYS A 182 20.82 -9.82 5.75
N ARG A 183 21.90 -10.34 6.35
CA ARG A 183 22.30 -9.95 7.71
C ARG A 183 22.66 -8.47 7.83
N GLN A 184 23.34 -7.91 6.83
CA GLN A 184 23.64 -6.48 6.80
C GLN A 184 22.37 -5.63 6.69
N GLN A 185 21.42 -6.03 5.83
CA GLN A 185 20.14 -5.34 5.73
C GLN A 185 19.35 -5.39 7.05
N ILE A 186 19.33 -6.54 7.74
CA ILE A 186 18.71 -6.69 9.05
C ILE A 186 19.38 -5.77 10.08
N ALA A 187 20.71 -5.67 10.09
CA ALA A 187 21.43 -4.77 11.00
C ALA A 187 21.03 -3.29 10.78
N ILE A 188 20.88 -2.86 9.52
CA ILE A 188 20.41 -1.50 9.19
C ILE A 188 18.96 -1.31 9.66
N ILE A 189 18.08 -2.29 9.41
CA ILE A 189 16.69 -2.26 9.86
C ILE A 189 16.63 -2.11 11.37
N ASN A 190 17.36 -2.94 12.13
CA ASN A 190 17.40 -2.88 13.59
C ASN A 190 17.86 -1.51 14.08
N SER A 191 18.94 -0.97 13.51
CA SER A 191 19.45 0.37 13.91
C SER A 191 18.44 1.48 13.65
N ARG A 192 17.71 1.44 12.51
CA ARG A 192 16.66 2.43 12.21
C ARG A 192 15.45 2.28 13.11
N CYS A 193 15.05 1.05 13.42
CA CYS A 193 13.97 0.76 14.35
C CYS A 193 14.33 1.22 15.77
N GLU A 194 15.50 0.87 16.30
CA GLU A 194 15.98 1.33 17.61
C GLU A 194 15.94 2.85 17.70
N PHE A 195 16.41 3.56 16.66
CA PHE A 195 16.30 5.01 16.63
C PHE A 195 14.84 5.49 16.66
N LEU A 196 13.96 4.94 15.82
CA LEU A 196 12.56 5.36 15.75
C LEU A 196 11.82 5.11 17.07
N TYR A 197 11.96 3.93 17.65
CA TYR A 197 11.20 3.51 18.84
C TYR A 197 11.79 4.05 20.15
N GLU A 198 13.12 4.11 20.27
CA GLU A 198 13.78 4.39 21.56
C GLU A 198 14.42 5.77 21.65
N LYS A 199 14.84 6.37 20.53
CA LYS A 199 15.65 7.60 20.53
C LYS A 199 14.93 8.81 19.96
N SER A 200 13.99 8.61 19.04
CA SER A 200 13.29 9.71 18.38
C SER A 200 12.15 10.28 19.24
N HIS A 201 11.69 9.51 20.24
CA HIS A 201 10.51 9.80 21.06
C HIS A 201 9.24 10.11 20.23
N PHE A 202 9.19 9.64 18.97
CA PHE A 202 8.06 9.90 18.08
C PHE A 202 6.77 9.31 18.65
N PHE A 203 6.75 8.02 18.98
CA PHE A 203 5.54 7.37 19.48
C PHE A 203 5.11 7.87 20.87
N GLU A 204 6.05 8.34 21.69
CA GLU A 204 5.78 8.90 23.01
C GLU A 204 5.09 10.28 22.92
N ASN A 205 5.53 11.13 21.99
CA ASN A 205 5.10 12.52 21.90
C ASN A 205 4.11 12.81 20.77
N SER A 206 3.81 11.83 19.91
CA SER A 206 2.94 12.03 18.76
C SER A 206 1.47 12.12 19.17
N PHE A 207 0.82 13.22 18.79
CA PHE A 207 -0.64 13.37 18.94
C PHE A 207 -1.41 12.24 18.21
N LEU A 208 -0.82 11.65 17.17
CA LEU A 208 -1.43 10.54 16.43
C LEU A 208 -1.59 9.29 17.32
N VAL A 209 -0.67 9.08 18.26
CA VAL A 209 -0.76 8.00 19.25
C VAL A 209 -1.75 8.40 20.35
N GLN A 210 -1.65 9.63 20.86
CA GLN A 210 -2.52 10.13 21.94
C GLN A 210 -4.01 10.11 21.56
N GLU A 211 -4.33 10.45 20.31
CA GLU A 211 -5.69 10.43 19.76
C GLU A 211 -6.12 9.03 19.24
N GLY A 212 -5.26 8.00 19.36
CA GLY A 212 -5.56 6.64 18.93
C GLY A 212 -5.69 6.48 17.41
N LEU A 213 -5.06 7.37 16.64
CA LEU A 213 -5.02 7.29 15.18
C LEU A 213 -4.02 6.24 14.70
N ILE A 214 -2.91 6.08 15.43
CA ILE A 214 -1.92 5.03 15.21
C ILE A 214 -1.60 4.29 16.50
N ASP A 215 -1.13 3.06 16.34
CA ASP A 215 -0.73 2.14 17.40
C ASP A 215 0.69 1.65 17.11
N PRO A 216 1.69 1.95 17.98
CA PRO A 216 3.08 1.54 17.80
C PRO A 216 3.26 0.03 17.62
N GLU A 217 2.40 -0.81 18.22
CA GLU A 217 2.48 -2.27 18.11
C GLU A 217 2.07 -2.79 16.72
N ARG A 218 1.47 -1.92 15.89
CA ARG A 218 1.02 -2.25 14.53
C ARG A 218 2.01 -1.82 13.45
N PHE A 219 3.19 -1.34 13.84
CA PHE A 219 4.24 -0.98 12.89
C PHE A 219 5.21 -2.14 12.66
N ALA A 220 5.52 -2.42 11.39
CA ALA A 220 6.44 -3.48 11.00
C ALA A 220 7.63 -2.91 10.22
N PRO A 221 8.86 -3.38 10.46
CA PRO A 221 9.97 -3.12 9.56
C PRO A 221 9.75 -3.82 8.22
N MET A 222 10.04 -3.15 7.11
CA MET A 222 9.88 -3.73 5.78
C MET A 222 11.24 -4.12 5.19
N PHE A 223 11.39 -5.40 4.88
CA PHE A 223 12.54 -5.96 4.18
C PHE A 223 12.23 -6.01 2.67
N GLY A 224 12.80 -5.08 1.91
CA GLY A 224 12.61 -5.01 0.47
C GLY A 224 13.73 -5.71 -0.31
N MET A 225 13.41 -6.14 -1.53
CA MET A 225 14.36 -6.65 -2.51
C MET A 225 13.97 -6.17 -3.92
N TYR A 226 14.94 -6.04 -4.83
CA TYR A 226 14.72 -5.69 -6.23
C TYR A 226 15.79 -6.32 -7.14
N GLY A 227 15.54 -6.34 -8.44
CA GLY A 227 16.46 -6.91 -9.43
C GLY A 227 16.45 -8.44 -9.47
N LEU A 228 15.28 -9.06 -9.21
CA LEU A 228 15.16 -10.52 -9.16
C LEU A 228 15.37 -11.16 -10.54
N ALA A 229 14.75 -10.62 -11.59
CA ALA A 229 14.85 -11.16 -12.94
C ALA A 229 16.31 -11.13 -13.45
N GLU A 230 17.00 -10.02 -13.23
CA GLU A 230 18.41 -9.85 -13.57
C GLU A 230 19.30 -10.78 -12.75
N ALA A 231 19.00 -10.97 -11.46
CA ALA A 231 19.74 -11.93 -10.63
C ALA A 231 19.55 -13.37 -11.13
N VAL A 232 18.32 -13.76 -11.48
CA VAL A 232 18.01 -15.09 -12.02
C VAL A 232 18.76 -15.32 -13.33
N ASN A 233 18.77 -14.36 -14.24
CA ASN A 233 19.50 -14.48 -15.50
C ASN A 233 21.00 -14.72 -15.28
N LEU A 234 21.63 -13.89 -14.43
CA LEU A 234 23.06 -14.04 -14.11
C LEU A 234 23.37 -15.40 -13.47
N LEU A 235 22.50 -15.88 -12.58
CA LEU A 235 22.68 -17.19 -11.94
C LEU A 235 22.50 -18.36 -12.91
N CYS A 236 21.55 -18.26 -13.85
CA CYS A 236 21.39 -19.24 -14.92
C CYS A 236 22.62 -19.27 -15.84
N GLU A 237 23.10 -18.11 -16.28
CA GLU A 237 24.31 -17.99 -17.11
C GLU A 237 25.54 -18.61 -16.40
N ASN A 238 25.74 -18.31 -15.12
CA ASN A 238 26.81 -18.90 -14.31
C ASN A 238 26.70 -20.43 -14.15
N ALA A 239 25.49 -20.98 -14.24
CA ALA A 239 25.23 -22.42 -14.20
C ALA A 239 25.28 -23.08 -15.59
N GLY A 240 25.54 -22.34 -16.66
CA GLY A 240 25.47 -22.84 -18.04
C GLY A 240 24.05 -23.17 -18.50
N LEU A 241 23.04 -22.58 -17.86
CA LEU A 241 21.62 -22.72 -18.22
C LEU A 241 21.18 -21.53 -19.09
N ASN A 242 20.19 -21.78 -19.96
CA ASN A 242 19.58 -20.69 -20.73
C ASN A 242 18.83 -19.74 -19.78
N ALA A 243 19.10 -18.44 -19.90
CA ALA A 243 18.37 -17.42 -19.17
C ALA A 243 16.88 -17.43 -19.57
N PRO A 244 15.94 -17.29 -18.63
CA PRO A 244 14.52 -17.14 -18.94
C PRO A 244 14.27 -15.90 -19.80
N LEU A 245 13.39 -16.04 -20.80
CA LEU A 245 12.80 -14.90 -21.50
C LEU A 245 11.62 -14.43 -20.67
N TRP A 246 11.86 -13.41 -19.84
CA TRP A 246 10.81 -12.67 -19.14
C TRP A 246 10.38 -11.45 -19.96
#